data_AF-A0A6L9KHK3-F1
#
_entry.id   AF-A0A6L9KHK3-F1
#
_cell.length_a   1.000
_cell.length_b   1.000
_cell.length_c   1.000
_cell.angle_alpha   90.00
_cell.angle_beta   90.00
_cell.angle_gamma   90.00
#
_symmetry.space_group_name_H-M   'P 1'
#
loop_
_entity.id
_entity.type
_entity.pdbx_description
1 polymer ?
#
loop_
_entity_poly.entity_id
_entity_poly.type
_entity_poly.pdbx_seq_one_letter_code
_entity_poly.pdbx_strand_id
1 'polypeptide(L)'
;MKKLVIIATALLFIVGYTASAQTGHDHDNKQDQKQSMMMQKSGMMQSDGMMQGMMNKGKCAMCGQKMGQGMPMKKYGMMVNHLPNMKQQLSLNDKQVDQLYDLQAEFKKQQIDFQSELRKKQMKLKNLLDEMAPANQVEKQMKDCADTKVRMKVVAYETAGKMKAVLNNDQKELLKNMMMLHCGMMQGQGGMKNQGGMMQNQNNK
;
A
#
# COMPACT_ATOMS: atom_id res chain seq x y z
N MET A 1 27.05 41.23 -23.03
CA MET A 1 25.92 41.59 -23.93
C MET A 1 24.68 40.84 -23.47
N LYS A 2 23.66 41.59 -23.05
CA LYS A 2 22.38 41.10 -22.51
C LYS A 2 21.44 40.73 -23.67
N LYS A 3 20.82 39.55 -23.65
CA LYS A 3 19.69 39.19 -24.52
C LYS A 3 18.68 38.42 -23.64
N LEU A 4 17.79 39.18 -22.99
CA LEU A 4 16.38 39.35 -23.35
C LEU A 4 15.55 38.08 -23.12
N VAL A 5 15.04 38.03 -21.89
CA VAL A 5 13.93 37.23 -21.42
C VAL A 5 12.65 37.73 -22.09
N ILE A 6 11.91 36.85 -22.76
CA ILE A 6 10.53 37.12 -23.20
C ILE A 6 9.63 36.12 -22.49
N ILE A 7 8.93 36.62 -21.48
CA ILE A 7 7.86 35.92 -20.76
C ILE A 7 6.57 36.18 -21.53
N ALA A 8 6.00 35.15 -22.15
CA ALA A 8 4.66 35.20 -22.72
C ALA A 8 3.68 34.55 -21.73
N THR A 9 3.08 35.38 -20.88
CA THR A 9 2.00 34.99 -19.97
C THR A 9 0.69 34.96 -20.75
N ALA A 10 0.22 33.78 -21.12
CA ALA A 10 -1.14 33.60 -21.63
C ALA A 10 -2.06 33.19 -20.47
N LEU A 11 -2.69 34.21 -19.86
CA LEU A 11 -3.88 34.04 -19.02
C LEU A 11 -5.06 33.71 -19.94
N LEU A 12 -5.56 32.48 -19.89
CA LEU A 12 -6.88 32.16 -20.45
C LEU A 12 -7.82 31.71 -19.33
N PHE A 13 -8.95 32.42 -19.32
CA PHE A 13 -10.00 32.42 -18.33
C PHE A 13 -10.75 31.09 -18.22
N ILE A 14 -11.13 30.80 -16.98
CA ILE A 14 -12.05 29.75 -16.55
C ILE A 14 -13.46 30.07 -17.06
N VAL A 15 -14.14 29.09 -17.69
CA VAL A 15 -15.61 29.03 -17.71
C VAL A 15 -16.00 27.64 -17.26
N GLY A 16 -16.66 27.59 -16.11
CA GLY A 16 -17.18 26.37 -15.51
C GLY A 16 -18.50 25.93 -16.14
N TYR A 17 -18.67 24.61 -16.20
CA TYR A 17 -19.99 23.99 -16.17
C TYR A 17 -19.95 22.87 -15.12
N THR A 18 -20.44 23.18 -13.93
CA THR A 18 -20.87 22.17 -12.96
C THR A 18 -22.27 21.73 -13.35
N ALA A 19 -22.40 20.55 -13.96
CA ALA A 19 -23.67 19.87 -14.09
C ALA A 19 -23.85 18.95 -12.86
N SER A 20 -24.50 19.49 -11.82
CA SER A 20 -25.07 18.70 -10.74
C SER A 20 -26.41 18.14 -11.19
N ALA A 21 -26.45 16.85 -11.54
CA ALA A 21 -27.71 16.12 -11.63
C ALA A 21 -28.11 15.67 -10.21
N GLN A 22 -29.02 16.42 -9.60
CA GLN A 22 -29.83 15.96 -8.48
C GLN A 22 -30.98 15.12 -9.04
N THR A 23 -31.07 13.86 -8.66
CA THR A 23 -32.31 13.08 -8.72
C THR A 23 -32.83 12.93 -7.30
N GLY A 24 -34.02 13.50 -7.06
CA GLY A 24 -34.82 13.37 -5.84
C GLY A 24 -35.27 11.92 -5.59
N HIS A 25 -35.54 11.56 -4.33
CA HIS A 25 -36.90 11.43 -3.75
C HIS A 25 -37.75 10.44 -4.56
N ASP A 26 -38.21 9.29 -4.04
CA ASP A 26 -39.02 9.20 -2.83
C ASP A 26 -39.28 7.72 -2.38
N HIS A 27 -39.70 7.61 -1.11
CA HIS A 27 -40.57 6.59 -0.47
C HIS A 27 -40.10 5.14 -0.13
N ASP A 28 -39.95 4.93 1.18
CA ASP A 28 -40.64 3.95 2.06
C ASP A 28 -41.36 2.74 1.41
N ASN A 29 -41.07 1.51 1.89
CA ASN A 29 -42.00 0.81 2.78
C ASN A 29 -41.39 -0.45 3.44
N LYS A 30 -42.01 -0.81 4.57
CA LYS A 30 -41.63 -1.82 5.56
C LYS A 30 -42.01 -3.26 5.20
N GLN A 31 -41.53 -4.15 6.07
CA GLN A 31 -42.19 -5.33 6.66
C GLN A 31 -41.93 -6.73 6.09
N ASP A 32 -41.32 -7.54 6.97
CA ASP A 32 -41.76 -8.86 7.43
C ASP A 32 -42.04 -9.96 6.40
N GLN A 33 -41.13 -10.94 6.35
CA GLN A 33 -41.57 -12.33 6.35
C GLN A 33 -40.60 -13.21 7.14
N LYS A 34 -41.01 -13.53 8.37
CA LYS A 34 -40.52 -14.66 9.13
C LYS A 34 -41.09 -15.96 8.56
N GLN A 35 -40.28 -17.01 8.76
CA GLN A 35 -40.67 -18.37 9.12
C GLN A 35 -40.94 -19.40 8.01
N SER A 36 -40.18 -20.48 8.17
CA SER A 36 -40.55 -21.88 7.93
C SER A 36 -40.33 -22.43 6.53
N MET A 37 -39.27 -23.22 6.35
CA MET A 37 -39.43 -24.66 6.09
C MET A 37 -38.21 -25.43 6.58
N MET A 38 -38.48 -26.36 7.49
CA MET A 38 -37.62 -27.48 7.85
C MET A 38 -37.50 -28.43 6.64
N MET A 39 -36.31 -28.95 6.36
CA MET A 39 -36.21 -30.36 5.98
C MET A 39 -34.94 -31.01 6.54
N GLN A 40 -35.21 -31.96 7.42
CA GLN A 40 -34.40 -33.08 7.88
C GLN A 40 -33.63 -33.75 6.72
N LYS A 41 -32.31 -33.96 6.87
CA LYS A 41 -31.68 -35.13 7.50
C LYS A 41 -31.61 -36.33 6.53
N SER A 42 -30.43 -36.58 5.96
CA SER A 42 -29.77 -37.89 5.93
C SER A 42 -28.50 -37.84 5.07
N GLY A 43 -27.39 -38.33 5.60
CA GLY A 43 -26.18 -38.60 4.81
C GLY A 43 -24.86 -38.41 5.54
N MET A 44 -24.53 -39.36 6.41
CA MET A 44 -23.19 -39.92 6.63
C MET A 44 -21.97 -39.06 6.25
N MET A 45 -21.25 -38.53 7.26
CA MET A 45 -19.79 -38.67 7.33
C MET A 45 -19.35 -38.56 8.78
N GLN A 46 -19.36 -39.72 9.42
CA GLN A 46 -18.65 -40.00 10.66
C GLN A 46 -17.17 -40.08 10.26
N SER A 47 -16.45 -38.96 10.36
CA SER A 47 -14.99 -38.96 10.40
C SER A 47 -14.59 -38.43 11.75
N ASP A 48 -14.21 -39.40 12.58
CA ASP A 48 -13.68 -39.23 13.92
C ASP A 48 -12.58 -38.16 13.97
N GLY A 49 -12.86 -37.10 14.72
CA GLY A 49 -12.00 -36.70 15.84
C GLY A 49 -10.49 -36.58 15.59
N MET A 50 -10.02 -35.94 14.52
CA MET A 50 -8.57 -35.62 14.37
C MET A 50 -8.25 -34.28 13.66
N MET A 51 -9.10 -33.25 13.74
CA MET A 51 -8.73 -31.90 13.23
C MET A 51 -9.13 -30.71 14.13
N GLN A 52 -9.46 -30.96 15.40
CA GLN A 52 -9.88 -29.90 16.33
C GLN A 52 -8.80 -29.51 17.36
N GLY A 53 -7.52 -29.47 16.93
CA GLY A 53 -6.40 -29.17 17.83
C GLY A 53 -5.13 -28.55 17.23
N MET A 54 -5.06 -28.35 15.91
CA MET A 54 -3.82 -27.89 15.23
C MET A 54 -3.91 -26.53 14.51
N MET A 55 -4.99 -25.76 14.70
CA MET A 55 -5.14 -24.42 14.08
C MET A 55 -4.86 -23.23 15.03
N ASN A 56 -4.21 -23.43 16.19
CA ASN A 56 -3.99 -22.31 17.13
C ASN A 56 -2.60 -22.21 17.79
N LYS A 57 -1.57 -22.90 17.29
CA LYS A 57 -0.16 -22.71 17.72
C LYS A 57 0.85 -22.77 16.58
N GLY A 58 0.43 -22.45 15.36
CA GLY A 58 1.31 -22.23 14.22
C GLY A 58 1.67 -20.75 14.06
N LYS A 59 2.16 -20.09 15.12
CA LYS A 59 2.93 -18.86 14.93
C LYS A 59 4.16 -19.27 14.12
N CYS A 60 4.06 -19.18 12.79
CA CYS A 60 5.22 -19.24 11.93
C CYS A 60 6.00 -17.94 12.16
N ALA A 61 6.68 -17.85 13.31
CA ALA A 61 7.52 -16.73 13.71
C ALA A 61 8.63 -16.46 12.68
N MET A 62 8.90 -17.44 11.82
CA MET A 62 9.83 -17.35 10.68
C MET A 62 9.22 -16.78 9.40
N CYS A 63 7.90 -16.78 9.20
CA CYS A 63 7.27 -16.19 8.00
C CYS A 63 7.18 -14.65 8.08
N GLY A 64 7.14 -14.09 9.30
CA GLY A 64 7.07 -12.63 9.49
C GLY A 64 8.41 -11.92 9.22
N GLN A 65 9.54 -12.58 9.51
CA GLN A 65 10.84 -11.90 9.52
C GLN A 65 11.52 -11.85 8.15
N LYS A 66 11.22 -12.79 7.24
CA LYS A 66 11.75 -12.78 5.85
C LYS A 66 10.90 -12.01 4.84
N MET A 67 9.63 -11.73 5.14
CA MET A 67 8.76 -10.89 4.30
C MET A 67 9.06 -9.38 4.43
N GLY A 68 9.78 -8.96 5.48
CA GLY A 68 10.11 -7.56 5.76
C GLY A 68 11.31 -6.99 4.98
N GLN A 69 12.17 -7.83 4.40
CA GLN A 69 13.43 -7.41 3.77
C GLN A 69 13.34 -7.04 2.28
N GLY A 70 12.20 -7.25 1.61
CA GLY A 70 12.20 -7.41 0.14
C GLY A 70 11.73 -6.25 -0.74
N MET A 71 11.28 -5.11 -0.21
CA MET A 71 10.59 -4.10 -1.04
C MET A 71 11.15 -2.68 -0.84
N PRO A 72 12.34 -2.37 -1.39
CA PRO A 72 12.99 -1.06 -1.24
C PRO A 72 12.12 0.11 -1.72
N MET A 73 11.17 -0.13 -2.63
CA MET A 73 10.26 0.90 -3.15
C MET A 73 9.05 1.18 -2.27
N LYS A 74 8.67 0.29 -1.34
CA LYS A 74 7.46 0.45 -0.50
C LYS A 74 7.56 1.69 0.40
N LYS A 75 8.76 2.00 0.89
CA LYS A 75 9.01 3.15 1.78
C LYS A 75 8.62 4.49 1.16
N TYR A 76 8.76 4.63 -0.16
CA TYR A 76 8.41 5.89 -0.85
C TYR A 76 6.90 6.08 -0.93
N GLY A 77 6.13 5.03 -1.25
CA GLY A 77 4.67 5.09 -1.17
C GLY A 77 4.17 5.38 0.25
N MET A 78 4.81 4.83 1.28
CA MET A 78 4.49 5.17 2.67
C MET A 78 4.81 6.62 2.99
N MET A 79 5.97 7.13 2.56
CA MET A 79 6.33 8.54 2.74
C MET A 79 5.29 9.47 2.13
N VAL A 80 4.87 9.21 0.89
CA VAL A 80 3.86 10.03 0.19
C VAL A 80 2.52 10.06 0.92
N ASN A 81 2.12 8.93 1.52
CA ASN A 81 0.83 8.83 2.22
C ASN A 81 0.87 9.40 3.65
N HIS A 82 1.99 9.31 4.34
CA HIS A 82 2.07 9.62 5.76
C HIS A 82 2.71 10.97 6.07
N LEU A 83 3.65 11.47 5.25
CA LEU A 83 4.40 12.68 5.58
C LEU A 83 3.51 13.92 5.80
N PRO A 84 2.45 14.20 5.01
CA PRO A 84 1.56 15.34 5.28
C PRO A 84 0.89 15.29 6.65
N ASN A 85 0.71 14.09 7.21
CA ASN A 85 0.09 13.86 8.52
C ASN A 85 1.09 13.93 9.69
N MET A 86 2.37 14.18 9.42
CA MET A 86 3.43 14.24 10.43
C MET A 86 3.65 15.65 10.99
N LYS A 87 2.63 16.52 10.94
CA LYS A 87 2.73 17.94 11.32
C LYS A 87 3.34 18.12 12.71
N GLN A 88 2.82 17.43 13.71
CA GLN A 88 3.30 17.54 15.10
C GLN A 88 4.68 16.91 15.26
N GLN A 89 4.87 15.70 14.71
CA GLN A 89 6.11 14.93 14.86
C GLN A 89 7.32 15.63 14.23
N LEU A 90 7.12 16.36 13.14
CA LEU A 90 8.19 17.08 12.44
C LEU A 90 8.10 18.60 12.65
N SER A 91 7.19 19.09 13.50
CA SER A 91 6.94 20.52 13.68
C SER A 91 6.79 21.26 12.33
N LEU A 92 5.98 20.71 11.43
CA LEU A 92 5.72 21.30 10.11
C LEU A 92 4.88 22.56 10.27
N ASN A 93 5.26 23.63 9.57
CA ASN A 93 4.40 24.81 9.46
C ASN A 93 3.27 24.59 8.43
N ASP A 94 2.27 25.46 8.45
CA ASP A 94 1.07 25.32 7.59
C ASP A 94 1.43 25.30 6.10
N LYS A 95 2.35 26.16 5.67
CA LYS A 95 2.82 26.21 4.28
C LYS A 95 3.46 24.88 3.85
N GLN A 96 4.26 24.24 4.72
CA GLN A 96 4.84 22.93 4.42
C GLN A 96 3.74 21.87 4.32
N VAL A 97 2.76 21.89 5.23
CA VAL A 97 1.65 20.93 5.23
C VAL A 97 0.82 21.05 3.95
N ASP A 98 0.48 22.26 3.52
CA ASP A 98 -0.28 22.51 2.29
C ASP A 98 0.47 21.98 1.07
N GLN A 99 1.76 22.32 0.93
CA GLN A 99 2.61 21.81 -0.15
C GLN A 99 2.71 20.29 -0.18
N LEU A 100 2.76 19.65 0.99
CA LEU A 100 2.78 18.20 1.11
C LEU A 100 1.43 17.56 0.71
N TYR A 101 0.30 18.18 1.05
CA TYR A 101 -1.00 17.72 0.60
C TYR A 101 -1.20 17.87 -0.90
N ASP A 102 -0.74 18.97 -1.50
CA ASP A 102 -0.79 19.17 -2.95
C ASP A 102 -0.02 18.09 -3.70
N LEU A 103 1.22 17.81 -3.27
CA LEU A 103 2.04 16.72 -3.83
C LEU A 103 1.38 15.35 -3.64
N GLN A 104 0.72 15.11 -2.49
CA GLN A 104 -0.01 13.87 -2.25
C GLN A 104 -1.22 13.73 -3.18
N ALA A 105 -1.97 14.81 -3.39
CA ALA A 105 -3.15 14.83 -4.24
C ALA A 105 -2.76 14.56 -5.71
N GLU A 106 -1.70 15.21 -6.20
CA GLU A 106 -1.15 14.96 -7.53
C GLU A 106 -0.75 13.48 -7.71
N PHE A 107 -0.03 12.92 -6.72
CA PHE A 107 0.34 11.51 -6.73
C PHE A 107 -0.88 10.59 -6.74
N LYS A 108 -1.90 10.85 -5.91
CA LYS A 108 -3.13 10.05 -5.86
C LYS A 108 -3.87 10.05 -7.19
N LYS A 109 -3.91 11.18 -7.89
CA LYS A 109 -4.47 11.28 -9.25
C LYS A 109 -3.72 10.35 -10.22
N GLN A 110 -2.40 10.45 -10.28
CA GLN A 110 -1.57 9.59 -11.13
C GLN A 110 -1.70 8.11 -10.74
N GLN A 111 -1.83 7.81 -9.45
CA GLN A 111 -2.02 6.45 -8.95
C GLN A 111 -3.33 5.84 -9.48
N ILE A 112 -4.42 6.60 -9.53
CA ILE A 112 -5.70 6.15 -10.10
C ILE A 112 -5.53 5.83 -11.59
N ASP A 113 -4.84 6.69 -12.33
CA ASP A 113 -4.57 6.48 -13.76
C ASP A 113 -3.76 5.20 -14.00
N PHE A 114 -2.69 4.97 -13.23
CA PHE A 114 -1.90 3.74 -13.33
C PHE A 114 -2.70 2.49 -12.95
N GLN A 115 -3.57 2.56 -11.94
CA GLN A 115 -4.43 1.44 -11.56
C GLN A 115 -5.42 1.11 -12.68
N SER A 116 -6.00 2.12 -13.32
CA SER A 116 -6.88 1.96 -14.47
C SER A 116 -6.14 1.32 -15.66
N GLU A 117 -4.97 1.84 -16.01
CA GLU A 117 -4.12 1.30 -17.08
C GLU A 117 -3.73 -0.17 -16.79
N LEU A 118 -3.29 -0.46 -15.57
CA LEU A 118 -2.91 -1.81 -15.17
C LEU A 118 -4.08 -2.78 -15.26
N ARG A 119 -5.29 -2.39 -14.82
CA ARG A 119 -6.49 -3.22 -14.93
C ARG A 119 -6.82 -3.55 -16.39
N LYS A 120 -6.78 -2.55 -17.29
CA LYS A 120 -6.98 -2.77 -18.73
C LYS A 120 -5.97 -3.78 -19.29
N LYS A 121 -4.70 -3.63 -18.93
CA LYS A 121 -3.63 -4.55 -19.36
C LYS A 121 -3.77 -5.95 -18.77
N GLN A 122 -4.25 -6.08 -17.54
CA GLN A 122 -4.52 -7.37 -16.90
C GLN A 122 -5.71 -8.08 -17.53
N MET A 123 -6.77 -7.36 -17.90
CA MET A 123 -7.89 -7.96 -18.65
C MET A 123 -7.43 -8.48 -20.00
N LYS A 124 -6.62 -7.71 -20.72
CA LYS A 124 -6.02 -8.18 -21.98
C LYS A 124 -5.14 -9.41 -21.78
N LEU A 125 -4.32 -9.44 -20.72
CA LEU A 125 -3.52 -10.63 -20.38
C LEU A 125 -4.41 -11.84 -20.11
N LYS A 126 -5.49 -11.66 -19.35
CA LYS A 126 -6.44 -12.73 -19.05
C LYS A 126 -7.02 -13.30 -20.34
N ASN A 127 -7.50 -12.45 -21.25
CA ASN A 127 -8.07 -12.91 -22.53
C ASN A 127 -7.04 -13.69 -23.37
N LEU A 128 -5.79 -13.22 -23.44
CA LEU A 128 -4.72 -13.94 -24.15
C LEU A 128 -4.44 -15.33 -23.56
N LEU A 129 -4.55 -15.47 -22.23
CA LEU A 129 -4.39 -16.76 -21.56
C LEU A 129 -5.59 -17.68 -21.79
N ASP A 130 -6.82 -17.14 -21.73
CA ASP A 130 -8.06 -17.88 -21.97
C ASP A 130 -8.11 -18.41 -23.44
N GLU A 131 -7.55 -17.65 -24.39
CA GLU A 131 -7.44 -18.02 -25.81
C GLU A 131 -6.22 -18.89 -26.15
N MET A 132 -5.37 -19.24 -25.17
CA MET A 132 -4.10 -19.94 -25.40
C MET A 132 -3.24 -19.27 -26.49
N ALA A 133 -3.18 -17.93 -26.46
CA ALA A 133 -2.46 -17.15 -27.45
C ALA A 133 -0.95 -17.50 -27.50
N PRO A 134 -0.27 -17.22 -28.64
CA PRO A 134 1.17 -17.45 -28.76
C PRO A 134 1.99 -16.82 -27.63
N ALA A 135 3.02 -17.54 -27.16
CA ALA A 135 3.81 -17.18 -25.98
C ALA A 135 4.41 -15.75 -26.05
N ASN A 136 4.83 -15.30 -27.23
CA ASN A 136 5.37 -13.96 -27.42
C ASN A 136 4.35 -12.84 -27.14
N GLN A 137 3.07 -13.06 -27.42
CA GLN A 137 2.00 -12.10 -27.11
C GLN A 137 1.73 -12.03 -25.61
N VAL A 138 1.69 -13.19 -24.95
CA VAL A 138 1.55 -13.30 -23.49
C VAL A 138 2.72 -12.61 -22.80
N GLU A 139 3.96 -12.91 -23.20
CA GLU A 139 5.17 -12.29 -22.66
C GLU A 139 5.14 -10.76 -22.82
N LYS A 140 4.81 -10.27 -24.02
CA LYS A 140 4.69 -8.83 -24.27
C LYS A 140 3.67 -8.20 -23.32
N GLN A 141 2.51 -8.82 -23.15
CA GLN A 141 1.46 -8.27 -22.29
C GLN A 141 1.83 -8.32 -20.79
N MET A 142 2.58 -9.35 -20.36
CA MET A 142 3.15 -9.41 -19.02
C MET A 142 4.16 -8.28 -18.78
N LYS A 143 5.04 -8.01 -19.75
CA LYS A 143 5.97 -6.87 -19.72
C LYS A 143 5.22 -5.53 -19.64
N ASP A 144 4.19 -5.34 -20.48
CA ASP A 144 3.35 -4.14 -20.45
C ASP A 144 2.70 -3.90 -19.05
N CYS A 145 2.30 -4.98 -18.36
CA CYS A 145 1.81 -4.92 -16.97
C CYS A 145 2.92 -4.55 -15.98
N ALA A 146 4.10 -5.17 -16.11
CA ALA A 146 5.24 -4.91 -15.25
C ALA A 146 5.72 -3.46 -15.35
N ASP A 147 5.81 -2.93 -16.58
CA ASP A 147 6.20 -1.55 -16.85
C ASP A 147 5.27 -0.55 -16.17
N THR A 148 3.97 -0.80 -16.18
CA THR A 148 2.99 0.06 -15.49
C THR A 148 3.25 0.10 -13.98
N LYS A 149 3.56 -1.06 -13.37
CA LYS A 149 3.91 -1.16 -11.95
C LYS A 149 5.24 -0.46 -11.63
N VAL A 150 6.22 -0.55 -12.54
CA VAL A 150 7.51 0.15 -12.39
C VAL A 150 7.28 1.66 -12.44
N ARG A 151 6.55 2.18 -13.43
CA ARG A 151 6.25 3.62 -13.53
C ARG A 151 5.55 4.16 -12.29
N MET A 152 4.55 3.43 -11.77
CA MET A 152 3.88 3.81 -10.51
C MET A 152 4.86 3.91 -9.33
N LYS A 153 5.84 3.00 -9.23
CA LYS A 153 6.87 3.04 -8.18
C LYS A 153 7.86 4.19 -8.38
N VAL A 154 8.24 4.50 -9.61
CA VAL A 154 9.12 5.63 -9.96
C VAL A 154 8.45 6.95 -9.58
N VAL A 155 7.18 7.13 -9.94
CA VAL A 155 6.40 8.32 -9.55
C VAL A 155 6.31 8.47 -8.03
N ALA A 156 6.13 7.38 -7.29
CA ALA A 156 6.15 7.42 -5.83
C ALA A 156 7.51 7.86 -5.28
N TYR A 157 8.61 7.37 -5.87
CA TYR A 157 9.97 7.78 -5.50
C TYR A 157 10.22 9.27 -5.77
N GLU A 158 9.85 9.76 -6.95
CA GLU A 158 10.00 11.16 -7.33
C GLU A 158 9.16 12.08 -6.42
N THR A 159 7.90 11.71 -6.18
CA THR A 159 7.01 12.46 -5.28
C THR A 159 7.58 12.50 -3.86
N ALA A 160 8.05 11.36 -3.34
CA ALA A 160 8.72 11.30 -2.04
C ALA A 160 9.98 12.20 -2.00
N GLY A 161 10.74 12.28 -3.09
CA GLY A 161 11.87 13.20 -3.24
C GLY A 161 11.45 14.67 -3.14
N LYS A 162 10.41 15.07 -3.89
CA LYS A 162 9.83 16.43 -3.85
C LYS A 162 9.33 16.77 -2.45
N MET A 163 8.61 15.85 -1.81
CA MET A 163 8.10 16.00 -0.45
C MET A 163 9.23 16.16 0.57
N LYS A 164 10.30 15.36 0.47
CA LYS A 164 11.47 15.51 1.33
C LYS A 164 12.16 16.87 1.14
N ALA A 165 12.11 17.45 -0.06
CA ALA A 165 12.69 18.76 -0.34
C ALA A 165 11.95 19.93 0.33
N VAL A 166 10.66 19.77 0.66
CA VAL A 166 9.87 20.75 1.44
C VAL A 166 10.36 20.88 2.88
N LEU A 167 11.02 19.84 3.40
CA LEU A 167 11.54 19.80 4.76
C LEU A 167 12.87 20.54 4.89
N ASN A 168 13.10 21.15 6.06
CA ASN A 168 14.42 21.66 6.43
C ASN A 168 15.36 20.51 6.88
N ASN A 169 16.60 20.84 7.24
CA ASN A 169 17.61 19.81 7.59
C ASN A 169 17.25 19.05 8.87
N ASP A 170 16.77 19.73 9.91
CA ASP A 170 16.43 19.11 11.19
C ASP A 170 15.24 18.16 11.04
N GLN A 171 14.23 18.57 10.28
CA GLN A 171 13.07 17.75 9.92
C GLN A 171 13.46 16.52 9.10
N LYS A 172 14.42 16.64 8.19
CA LYS A 172 14.94 15.51 7.40
C LYS A 172 15.63 14.47 8.27
N GLU A 173 16.43 14.91 9.24
CA GLU A 173 17.12 13.98 10.16
C GLU A 173 16.13 13.29 11.10
N LEU A 174 15.15 14.04 11.61
CA LEU A 174 14.08 13.47 12.44
C LEU A 174 13.25 12.42 11.67
N LEU A 175 12.87 12.74 10.42
CA LEU A 175 12.18 11.80 9.54
C LEU A 175 13.03 10.53 9.28
N LYS A 176 14.33 10.68 9.03
CA LYS A 176 15.24 9.56 8.82
C LYS A 176 15.32 8.66 10.05
N ASN A 177 15.41 9.24 11.25
CA ASN A 177 15.42 8.49 12.51
C ASN A 177 14.12 7.71 12.72
N MET A 178 12.96 8.33 12.45
CA MET A 178 11.67 7.65 12.50
C MET A 178 11.57 6.49 11.50
N MET A 179 12.07 6.67 10.28
CA MET A 179 12.07 5.60 9.26
C MET A 179 12.98 4.43 9.62
N MET A 180 14.14 4.68 10.23
CA MET A 180 15.04 3.61 10.69
C MET A 180 14.40 2.75 11.79
N LEU A 181 13.68 3.38 12.72
CA LEU A 181 12.95 2.69 13.77
C LEU A 181 11.79 1.87 13.22
N HIS A 182 10.99 2.43 12.30
CA HIS A 182 9.78 1.78 11.80
C HIS A 182 10.04 0.72 10.73
N CYS A 183 11.15 0.79 10.00
CA CYS A 183 11.56 -0.23 9.03
C CYS A 183 12.39 -1.38 9.64
N GLY A 184 12.49 -1.48 10.96
CA GLY A 184 13.06 -2.65 11.64
C GLY A 184 14.54 -2.92 11.36
N MET A 185 15.28 -1.95 10.80
CA MET A 185 16.71 -2.11 10.48
C MET A 185 17.59 -2.20 11.74
N MET A 186 17.03 -1.99 12.94
CA MET A 186 17.72 -2.07 14.24
C MET A 186 17.44 -3.38 15.02
N GLN A 187 16.79 -4.39 14.44
CA GLN A 187 16.55 -5.69 15.11
C GLN A 187 17.67 -6.74 14.87
N GLY A 188 18.92 -6.29 14.67
CA GLY A 188 20.05 -7.18 14.35
C GLY A 188 21.18 -7.25 15.38
N GLN A 189 21.19 -6.44 16.44
CA GLN A 189 22.39 -6.31 17.32
C GLN A 189 22.14 -6.34 18.83
N GLY A 190 20.98 -6.83 19.31
CA GLY A 190 20.60 -6.66 20.72
C GLY A 190 20.08 -7.89 21.48
N GLY A 191 20.27 -9.13 21.00
CA GLY A 191 19.54 -10.27 21.59
C GLY A 191 20.26 -11.60 21.57
N MET A 192 21.50 -11.68 22.07
CA MET A 192 22.17 -12.97 22.28
C MET A 192 23.17 -12.91 23.45
N LYS A 193 22.70 -12.45 24.61
CA LYS A 193 23.39 -12.62 25.89
C LYS A 193 22.38 -12.82 27.01
N ASN A 194 21.76 -14.01 27.08
CA ASN A 194 21.47 -14.64 28.36
C ASN A 194 20.84 -16.02 28.17
N GLN A 195 21.17 -16.93 29.10
CA GLN A 195 20.68 -18.31 29.27
C GLN A 195 21.56 -19.41 28.68
N GLY A 196 22.79 -19.47 29.20
CA GLY A 196 23.55 -20.72 29.34
C GLY A 196 23.95 -20.90 30.81
N GLY A 197 22.95 -20.83 31.72
CA GLY A 197 23.15 -20.97 33.15
C GLY A 197 22.67 -22.34 33.63
N MET A 198 23.62 -23.12 34.18
CA MET A 198 23.43 -24.10 35.24
C MET A 198 22.48 -25.29 34.95
N MET A 199 23.04 -26.40 34.47
CA MET A 199 22.69 -27.72 34.99
C MET A 199 23.94 -28.34 35.61
N GLN A 200 24.13 -28.09 36.91
CA GLN A 200 24.93 -28.96 37.76
C GLN A 200 24.09 -30.22 38.01
N ASN A 201 24.51 -31.33 37.41
CA ASN A 201 24.00 -32.65 37.75
C ASN A 201 24.78 -33.15 38.97
N GLN A 202 24.25 -32.89 40.16
CA GLN A 202 24.54 -33.68 41.35
C GLN A 202 23.27 -34.45 41.68
N ASN A 203 23.33 -35.77 41.67
CA ASN A 203 22.79 -36.60 42.74
C ASN A 203 23.30 -38.03 42.64
N ASN A 204 24.24 -38.33 43.54
CA ASN A 204 24.36 -39.62 44.20
C ASN A 204 23.13 -39.83 45.09
N LYS A 205 22.45 -40.96 44.94
CA LYS A 205 22.07 -41.91 46.00
C LYS A 205 21.21 -43.02 45.42
#